data_AF-A0AAD4H8C3-F1
#
_entry.id   AF-A0AAD4H8C3-F1
#
_cell.length_a   1.000
_cell.length_b   1.000
_cell.length_c   1.000
_cell.angle_alpha   90.00
_cell.angle_beta   90.00
_cell.angle_gamma   90.00
#
_symmetry.space_group_name_H-M   'P 1'
#
loop_
_entity.id
_entity.type
_entity.pdbx_description
1 polymer ?
#
loop_
_entity_poly.entity_id
_entity_poly.type
_entity_poly.pdbx_seq_one_letter_code
_entity_poly.pdbx_strand_id
1 'polypeptide(L)'
;MTDSEPPTGGGGDVLSEVPPKPEDLKDPLSKEAPPESYRGFVNLGMLLLFGNNVRLIIENYQKYGILISLPGSKVSRDDWILTGLAHLLVPLNVILSYQLERWAMKRAIGHRKRLSELSSLDSSPASHGHTNAHANGHDDKDPKQALKDLNKAEASIKRTQKIFGWLHALNVIAILAWPSYMSYYKIFHPFMSITCLMNGTIQFLKMTSYSLTNQDLRAGYIYDLPTEKFQHTRRVHDAASNTFVSHQEVYEYEVNYPDNITFKDMAYFWFAPTLCYQPSYPRSTVFRKSFFLKRVFEALTCLGMMYFLIEQYATPTLQNSVRAFDQLAFGTMLERVLKLSTTSVLIWLLMFYTFFHATFNALAEMLYFGDRGFYLAWWNAGSVGRYWALWNRPVYIFFKRHIYLPMVTKGASPLLASFVIFTFSAIMHEILIGLPTHLIYGYAFAGMFFQIPLIALTRPLEKWRGTGTGLGNMIFWVSFTILGQPACALLYYYHWTKRHIDDGSLIPVLLPNPPFSSSS
;
A
#
# COMPACT_ATOMS: atom_id res chain seq x y z
N MET A 1 35.21 52.58 -49.29
CA MET A 1 35.73 52.27 -50.62
C MET A 1 36.24 50.84 -50.54
N THR A 2 35.35 49.88 -50.87
CA THR A 2 35.31 49.14 -52.16
C THR A 2 36.47 48.15 -52.24
N ASP A 3 36.35 46.87 -52.55
CA ASP A 3 35.26 46.03 -53.00
C ASP A 3 35.76 44.56 -52.97
N SER A 4 34.82 43.64 -53.18
CA SER A 4 34.93 42.33 -53.86
C SER A 4 34.85 41.05 -53.02
N GLU A 5 33.90 40.22 -53.47
CA GLU A 5 33.38 38.95 -52.95
C GLU A 5 33.99 37.76 -53.78
N PRO A 6 33.54 36.49 -53.66
CA PRO A 6 34.30 35.28 -53.27
C PRO A 6 34.66 34.35 -54.47
N PRO A 7 35.08 33.07 -54.28
CA PRO A 7 34.05 32.00 -54.21
C PRO A 7 34.39 30.75 -53.36
N THR A 8 33.31 29.98 -53.16
CA THR A 8 33.14 28.67 -52.54
C THR A 8 33.93 27.53 -53.21
N GLY A 9 34.34 26.53 -52.43
CA GLY A 9 34.82 25.25 -52.97
C GLY A 9 35.06 24.21 -51.87
N GLY A 10 34.18 23.22 -51.78
CA GLY A 10 34.27 22.12 -50.82
C GLY A 10 35.43 21.17 -51.08
N GLY A 11 35.90 20.55 -50.00
CA GLY A 11 36.88 19.47 -50.00
C GLY A 11 36.99 18.96 -48.57
N GLY A 12 36.62 17.70 -48.35
CA GLY A 12 36.41 17.15 -47.02
C GLY A 12 37.68 17.01 -46.18
N ASP A 13 37.54 17.34 -44.89
CA ASP A 13 38.41 16.79 -43.84
C ASP A 13 37.67 15.64 -43.16
N VAL A 14 37.84 14.47 -43.78
CA VAL A 14 37.81 13.19 -43.08
C VAL A 14 39.16 13.08 -42.36
N LEU A 15 39.12 12.89 -41.03
CA LEU A 15 40.22 12.60 -40.10
C LEU A 15 40.88 13.79 -39.39
N SER A 16 40.26 14.23 -38.29
CA SER A 16 40.98 14.37 -37.01
C SER A 16 40.03 14.41 -35.82
N GLU A 17 39.21 13.37 -35.61
CA GLU A 17 38.75 13.08 -34.26
C GLU A 17 39.95 12.50 -33.51
N VAL A 18 40.63 13.37 -32.75
CA VAL A 18 41.55 12.94 -31.70
C VAL A 18 40.75 11.98 -30.81
N PRO A 19 41.11 10.70 -30.68
CA PRO A 19 40.38 9.81 -29.81
C PRO A 19 40.46 10.40 -28.39
N PRO A 20 39.33 10.48 -27.66
CA PRO A 20 39.39 10.91 -26.27
C PRO A 20 40.40 10.01 -25.55
N LYS A 21 41.27 10.62 -24.73
CA LYS A 21 42.16 9.86 -23.83
C LYS A 21 41.32 8.77 -23.14
N PRO A 22 41.87 7.58 -22.88
CA PRO A 22 41.17 6.54 -22.13
C PRO A 22 41.01 7.01 -20.68
N GLU A 23 40.09 7.93 -20.44
CA GLU A 23 39.56 8.23 -19.12
C GLU A 23 38.70 7.03 -18.75
N ASP A 24 39.28 6.13 -17.96
CA ASP A 24 38.61 5.13 -17.13
C ASP A 24 37.23 4.69 -17.64
N LEU A 25 37.19 4.02 -18.80
CA LEU A 25 36.00 3.31 -19.25
C LEU A 25 35.74 2.15 -18.29
N LYS A 26 35.00 2.44 -17.22
CA LYS A 26 34.59 1.45 -16.23
C LYS A 26 33.59 0.51 -16.86
N ASP A 27 33.75 -0.80 -16.65
CA ASP A 27 32.80 -1.82 -17.10
C ASP A 27 31.38 -1.37 -16.70
N PRO A 28 30.42 -1.24 -17.64
CA PRO A 28 29.05 -0.80 -17.36
C PRO A 28 28.32 -1.60 -16.27
N LEU A 29 28.76 -2.84 -15.99
CA LEU A 29 28.23 -3.70 -14.92
C LEU A 29 29.03 -3.59 -13.61
N SER A 30 30.17 -2.89 -13.62
CA SER A 30 30.96 -2.64 -12.42
C SER A 30 30.25 -1.68 -11.48
N LYS A 31 30.50 -1.86 -10.19
CA LYS A 31 29.91 -1.02 -9.12
C LYS A 31 30.29 0.46 -9.24
N GLU A 32 31.36 0.77 -9.97
CA GLU A 32 31.92 2.11 -10.11
C GLU A 32 31.48 2.83 -11.39
N ALA A 33 30.73 2.14 -12.25
CA ALA A 33 30.22 2.72 -13.49
C ALA A 33 29.06 3.70 -13.25
N PRO A 34 28.90 4.70 -14.14
CA PRO A 34 27.75 5.60 -14.09
C PRO A 34 26.42 4.84 -14.28
N PRO A 35 25.28 5.39 -13.83
CA PRO A 35 23.98 4.74 -13.93
C PRO A 35 23.53 4.60 -15.40
N GLU A 36 23.49 3.36 -15.88
CA GLU A 36 23.11 3.01 -17.26
C GLU A 36 21.61 2.76 -17.46
N SER A 37 21.14 2.91 -18.70
CA SER A 37 19.75 2.64 -19.10
C SER A 37 19.52 1.15 -19.41
N TYR A 38 18.87 0.43 -18.50
CA TYR A 38 18.53 -1.00 -18.66
C TYR A 38 17.23 -1.26 -19.45
N ARG A 39 16.67 -0.26 -20.13
CA ARG A 39 15.40 -0.41 -20.88
C ARG A 39 15.47 -1.52 -21.94
N GLY A 40 16.62 -1.70 -22.57
CA GLY A 40 16.85 -2.79 -23.54
C GLY A 40 16.70 -4.17 -22.91
N PHE A 41 17.30 -4.39 -21.74
CA PHE A 41 17.17 -5.66 -21.00
C PHE A 41 15.74 -5.90 -20.50
N VAL A 42 15.01 -4.86 -20.12
CA VAL A 42 13.59 -4.98 -19.76
C VAL A 42 12.76 -5.41 -20.98
N ASN A 43 13.00 -4.81 -22.15
CA ASN A 43 12.34 -5.20 -23.40
C ASN A 43 12.69 -6.64 -23.80
N LEU A 44 13.96 -7.02 -23.72
CA LEU A 44 14.42 -8.39 -23.97
C LEU A 44 13.79 -9.38 -22.97
N GLY A 45 13.72 -9.03 -21.69
CA GLY A 45 13.05 -9.83 -20.67
C GLY A 45 11.57 -10.05 -20.99
N MET A 46 10.85 -9.02 -21.42
CA MET A 46 9.46 -9.14 -21.88
C MET A 46 9.34 -10.02 -23.12
N LEU A 47 10.26 -9.89 -24.09
CA LEU A 47 10.28 -10.71 -25.30
C LEU A 47 10.61 -12.18 -25.00
N LEU A 48 11.57 -12.45 -24.12
CA LEU A 48 11.92 -13.81 -23.69
C LEU A 48 10.78 -14.42 -22.89
N LEU A 49 10.14 -13.65 -22.02
CA LEU A 49 8.95 -14.07 -21.30
C LEU A 49 7.85 -14.43 -22.31
N PHE A 50 7.55 -13.57 -23.29
CA PHE A 50 6.58 -13.90 -24.32
C PHE A 50 7.00 -15.14 -25.15
N GLY A 51 8.21 -15.17 -25.69
CA GLY A 51 8.72 -16.24 -26.56
C GLY A 51 8.84 -17.60 -25.86
N ASN A 52 9.39 -17.65 -24.64
CA ASN A 52 9.45 -18.88 -23.86
C ASN A 52 8.06 -19.37 -23.48
N ASN A 53 7.17 -18.45 -23.11
CA ASN A 53 5.79 -18.82 -22.82
C ASN A 53 5.06 -19.27 -24.09
N VAL A 54 5.32 -18.73 -25.29
CA VAL A 54 4.70 -19.21 -26.55
C VAL A 54 5.06 -20.66 -26.84
N ARG A 55 6.32 -21.05 -26.70
CA ARG A 55 6.71 -22.46 -26.86
C ARG A 55 5.95 -23.37 -25.90
N LEU A 56 5.87 -22.97 -24.63
CA LEU A 56 5.18 -23.73 -23.59
C LEU A 56 3.65 -23.68 -23.73
N ILE A 57 3.06 -22.59 -24.25
CA ILE A 57 1.67 -22.49 -24.68
C ILE A 57 1.40 -23.58 -25.70
N ILE A 58 2.28 -23.71 -26.70
CA ILE A 58 2.16 -24.72 -27.75
C ILE A 58 2.31 -26.14 -27.16
N GLU A 59 3.34 -26.39 -26.34
CA GLU A 59 3.57 -27.70 -25.72
C GLU A 59 2.41 -28.10 -24.76
N ASN A 60 1.89 -27.16 -23.97
CA ASN A 60 0.75 -27.44 -23.09
C ASN A 60 -0.57 -27.55 -23.87
N TYR A 61 -0.75 -26.77 -24.94
CA TYR A 61 -1.88 -26.95 -25.86
C TYR A 61 -1.84 -28.34 -26.50
N GLN A 62 -0.65 -28.81 -26.90
CA GLN A 62 -0.45 -30.15 -27.43
C GLN A 62 -0.69 -31.25 -26.39
N LYS A 63 -0.30 -31.02 -25.12
CA LYS A 63 -0.36 -32.01 -24.04
C LYS A 63 -1.72 -32.08 -23.34
N TYR A 64 -2.39 -30.95 -23.19
CA TYR A 64 -3.60 -30.81 -22.38
C TYR A 64 -4.78 -30.16 -23.11
N GLY A 65 -4.61 -29.68 -24.35
CA GLY A 65 -5.63 -28.91 -25.08
C GLY A 65 -5.81 -27.48 -24.54
N ILE A 66 -6.89 -26.81 -24.97
CA ILE A 66 -7.28 -25.50 -24.38
C ILE A 66 -7.91 -25.75 -23.02
N LEU A 67 -7.12 -25.62 -21.95
CA LEU A 67 -7.57 -25.65 -20.56
C LEU A 67 -8.20 -24.32 -20.09
N ILE A 68 -8.33 -23.32 -20.96
CA ILE A 68 -8.85 -21.99 -20.62
C ILE A 68 -10.36 -22.07 -20.39
N SER A 69 -10.79 -22.20 -19.14
CA SER A 69 -12.15 -21.88 -18.74
C SER A 69 -12.31 -20.36 -18.61
N LEU A 70 -13.46 -19.81 -19.02
CA LEU A 70 -13.76 -18.39 -18.80
C LEU A 70 -13.60 -18.03 -17.32
N PRO A 71 -12.88 -16.93 -16.96
CA PRO A 71 -12.75 -16.50 -15.58
C PRO A 71 -14.12 -16.34 -14.93
N GLY A 72 -14.38 -17.10 -13.88
CA GLY A 72 -15.66 -17.09 -13.16
C GLY A 72 -16.67 -18.17 -13.57
N SER A 73 -16.40 -19.01 -14.58
CA SER A 73 -17.33 -20.08 -15.00
C SER A 73 -17.55 -21.17 -13.94
N LYS A 74 -16.67 -21.24 -12.93
CA LYS A 74 -16.73 -22.17 -11.79
C LYS A 74 -17.26 -21.51 -10.50
N VAL A 75 -17.68 -20.24 -10.55
CA VAL A 75 -18.20 -19.51 -9.38
C VAL A 75 -19.70 -19.74 -9.26
N SER A 76 -20.17 -20.07 -8.06
CA SER A 76 -21.60 -20.28 -7.81
C SER A 76 -22.39 -18.97 -7.93
N ARG A 77 -23.68 -19.04 -8.32
CA ARG A 77 -24.55 -17.84 -8.36
C ARG A 77 -24.68 -17.20 -6.98
N ASP A 78 -24.72 -18.03 -5.93
CA ASP A 78 -24.82 -17.56 -4.55
C ASP A 78 -23.58 -16.78 -4.13
N ASP A 79 -22.38 -17.23 -4.49
CA ASP A 79 -21.14 -16.50 -4.22
C ASP A 79 -21.12 -15.13 -4.91
N TRP A 80 -21.66 -15.01 -6.13
CA TRP A 80 -21.80 -13.71 -6.81
C TRP A 80 -22.72 -12.75 -6.04
N ILE A 81 -23.89 -13.23 -5.61
CA ILE A 81 -24.86 -12.42 -4.86
C ILE A 81 -24.27 -12.01 -3.50
N LEU A 82 -23.70 -12.96 -2.75
CA LEU A 82 -23.11 -12.73 -1.44
C LEU A 82 -21.91 -11.78 -1.52
N THR A 83 -21.08 -11.90 -2.56
CA THR A 83 -19.99 -10.96 -2.83
C THR A 83 -20.52 -9.56 -3.10
N GLY A 84 -21.56 -9.43 -3.92
CA GLY A 84 -22.21 -8.14 -4.17
C GLY A 84 -22.75 -7.50 -2.88
N LEU A 85 -23.48 -8.27 -2.07
CA LEU A 85 -24.01 -7.82 -0.77
C LEU A 85 -22.89 -7.41 0.20
N ALA A 86 -21.80 -8.17 0.24
CA ALA A 86 -20.63 -7.85 1.06
C ALA A 86 -20.03 -6.47 0.68
N HIS A 87 -20.00 -6.14 -0.61
CA HIS A 87 -19.50 -4.86 -1.11
C HIS A 87 -20.46 -3.68 -0.87
N LEU A 88 -21.78 -3.91 -0.86
CA LEU A 88 -22.78 -2.84 -0.69
C LEU A 88 -22.74 -2.16 0.69
N LEU A 89 -22.32 -2.87 1.74
CA LEU A 89 -22.22 -2.31 3.09
C LEU A 89 -21.04 -1.34 3.24
N VAL A 90 -20.01 -1.48 2.39
CA VAL A 90 -18.78 -0.69 2.47
C VAL A 90 -19.02 0.81 2.23
N PRO A 91 -19.74 1.23 1.16
CA PRO A 91 -20.18 2.61 0.97
C PRO A 91 -20.90 3.22 2.17
N LEU A 92 -21.79 2.45 2.82
CA LEU A 92 -22.59 2.94 3.95
C LEU A 92 -21.70 3.33 5.12
N ASN A 93 -20.68 2.52 5.42
CA ASN A 93 -19.73 2.82 6.50
C ASN A 93 -18.81 4.02 6.15
N VAL A 94 -18.46 4.20 4.88
CA VAL A 94 -17.72 5.41 4.42
C VAL A 94 -18.58 6.67 4.61
N ILE A 95 -19.85 6.60 4.23
CA ILE A 95 -20.81 7.69 4.45
C ILE A 95 -20.98 7.95 5.96
N LEU A 96 -21.05 6.90 6.79
CA LEU A 96 -21.12 7.05 8.24
C LEU A 96 -19.88 7.75 8.80
N SER A 97 -18.67 7.40 8.36
CA SER A 97 -17.43 8.12 8.72
C SER A 97 -17.51 9.60 8.35
N TYR A 98 -18.03 9.94 7.17
CA TYR A 98 -18.24 11.32 6.77
C TYR A 98 -19.23 12.06 7.68
N GLN A 99 -20.38 11.45 7.99
CA GLN A 99 -21.38 12.09 8.84
C GLN A 99 -20.90 12.28 10.28
N LEU A 100 -20.19 11.28 10.84
CA LEU A 100 -19.56 11.38 12.15
C LEU A 100 -18.60 12.58 12.21
N GLU A 101 -17.75 12.74 11.20
CA GLU A 101 -16.81 13.87 11.14
C GLU A 101 -17.54 15.20 10.92
N ARG A 102 -18.59 15.22 10.10
CA ARG A 102 -19.43 16.41 9.92
C ARG A 102 -20.10 16.86 11.23
N TRP A 103 -20.53 15.91 12.07
CA TRP A 103 -21.06 16.22 13.41
C TRP A 103 -19.97 16.68 14.37
N ALA A 104 -18.79 16.05 14.35
CA ALA A 104 -17.64 16.46 15.14
C ALA A 104 -17.21 17.90 14.79
N MET A 105 -17.26 18.26 13.51
CA MET A 105 -16.93 19.57 13.00
C MET A 105 -17.91 20.66 13.45
N LYS A 106 -19.23 20.41 13.38
CA LYS A 106 -20.23 21.33 13.96
C LYS A 106 -20.00 21.57 15.46
N ARG A 107 -19.65 20.53 16.21
CA ARG A 107 -19.30 20.65 17.64
C ARG A 107 -18.02 21.45 17.85
N ALA A 108 -17.00 21.24 17.02
CA ALA A 108 -15.73 21.96 17.08
C ALA A 108 -15.89 23.47 16.87
N ILE A 109 -16.71 23.89 15.91
CA ILE A 109 -17.02 25.31 15.66
C ILE A 109 -17.64 25.95 16.92
N GLY A 110 -18.61 25.28 17.54
CA GLY A 110 -19.21 25.75 18.79
C GLY A 110 -18.21 25.79 19.96
N HIS A 111 -17.32 24.82 20.05
CA HIS A 111 -16.27 24.79 21.07
C HIS A 111 -15.24 25.90 20.90
N ARG A 112 -14.80 26.19 19.67
CA ARG A 112 -13.86 27.29 19.38
C ARG A 112 -14.47 28.63 19.79
N LYS A 113 -15.72 28.90 19.37
CA LYS A 113 -16.43 30.14 19.72
C LYS A 113 -16.54 30.32 21.24
N ARG A 114 -16.92 29.26 21.96
CA ARG A 114 -17.01 29.28 23.42
C ARG A 114 -15.64 29.51 24.09
N LEU A 115 -14.58 28.90 23.56
CA LEU A 115 -13.23 29.07 24.09
C LEU A 115 -12.73 30.50 23.87
N SER A 116 -12.92 31.07 22.67
CA SER A 116 -12.54 32.46 22.40
C SER A 116 -13.29 33.47 23.26
N GLU A 117 -14.60 33.25 23.50
CA GLU A 117 -15.39 34.09 24.42
C GLU A 117 -14.83 34.05 25.85
N LEU A 118 -14.53 32.85 26.36
CA LEU A 118 -13.97 32.69 27.71
C LEU A 118 -12.55 33.26 27.84
N SER A 119 -11.70 33.11 26.83
CA SER A 119 -10.34 33.67 26.82
C SER A 119 -10.32 35.20 26.69
N SER A 120 -11.31 35.78 26.01
CA SER A 120 -11.45 37.24 25.92
C SER A 120 -11.86 37.88 27.25
N LEU A 121 -12.61 37.16 28.09
CA LEU A 121 -13.01 37.63 29.42
C LEU A 121 -11.84 37.63 30.42
N ASP A 122 -10.86 36.75 30.24
CA ASP A 122 -9.67 36.63 31.12
C ASP A 122 -8.57 37.67 30.78
N SER A 123 -8.61 38.26 29.58
CA SER A 123 -7.57 39.17 29.07
C SER A 123 -7.89 40.67 29.20
N SER A 124 -9.05 41.04 29.78
CA SER A 124 -9.35 42.45 30.13
C SER A 124 -8.47 42.90 31.32
N PRO A 125 -7.55 43.86 31.13
CA PRO A 125 -6.72 44.32 32.23
C PRO A 125 -7.53 45.22 33.16
N ALA A 126 -7.35 45.03 34.47
CA ALA A 126 -7.63 46.05 35.46
C ALA A 126 -6.77 47.28 35.18
N SER A 127 -7.28 48.23 34.39
CA SER A 127 -6.66 49.55 34.23
C SER A 127 -7.20 50.50 35.30
N HIS A 128 -6.30 50.96 36.17
CA HIS A 128 -6.50 52.09 37.06
C HIS A 128 -7.01 53.33 36.31
N GLY A 129 -7.97 54.06 36.90
CA GLY A 129 -8.17 55.50 36.66
C GLY A 129 -9.63 55.97 36.56
N HIS A 130 -10.14 56.54 37.65
CA HIS A 130 -11.37 57.35 37.79
C HIS A 130 -11.94 58.07 36.54
N THR A 131 -13.23 57.90 36.23
CA THR A 131 -14.35 58.84 36.56
C THR A 131 -15.63 58.54 35.76
N ASN A 132 -16.77 58.70 36.45
CA ASN A 132 -18.12 59.04 36.01
C ASN A 132 -19.05 57.96 35.38
N ALA A 133 -20.03 57.61 36.22
CA ALA A 133 -21.40 57.17 35.99
C ALA A 133 -21.96 57.21 34.55
N HIS A 134 -22.44 56.08 34.04
CA HIS A 134 -23.87 55.76 33.91
C HIS A 134 -24.08 54.37 33.27
N ALA A 135 -24.92 53.54 33.92
CA ALA A 135 -25.78 52.50 33.35
C ALA A 135 -25.23 51.49 32.30
N ASN A 136 -24.86 50.29 32.73
CA ASN A 136 -25.71 49.08 32.63
C ASN A 136 -24.94 47.84 33.10
N GLY A 137 -25.59 46.99 33.88
CA GLY A 137 -24.99 45.81 34.49
C GLY A 137 -24.38 44.85 33.48
N HIS A 138 -23.09 44.55 33.68
CA HIS A 138 -22.50 43.32 33.21
C HIS A 138 -21.62 42.75 34.32
N ASP A 139 -21.97 41.54 34.75
CA ASP A 139 -21.30 40.79 35.80
C ASP A 139 -19.79 40.70 35.53
N ASP A 140 -19.01 41.36 36.37
CA ASP A 140 -17.56 41.18 36.46
C ASP A 140 -17.34 39.79 37.10
N LYS A 141 -17.29 38.74 36.27
CA LYS A 141 -17.12 37.37 36.76
C LYS A 141 -15.77 37.24 37.47
N ASP A 142 -15.79 36.77 38.72
CA ASP A 142 -14.59 36.42 39.49
C ASP A 142 -13.59 35.61 38.63
N PRO A 143 -12.31 36.02 38.53
CA PRO A 143 -11.26 35.30 37.79
C PRO A 143 -11.20 33.80 38.12
N LYS A 144 -11.50 33.40 39.36
CA LYS A 144 -11.57 31.98 39.75
C LYS A 144 -12.74 31.25 39.06
N GLN A 145 -13.85 31.93 38.86
CA GLN A 145 -15.02 31.40 38.15
C GLN A 145 -14.77 31.32 36.64
N ALA A 146 -14.06 32.30 36.05
CA ALA A 146 -13.64 32.25 34.65
C ALA A 146 -12.71 31.06 34.37
N LEU A 147 -11.70 30.84 35.21
CA LEU A 147 -10.80 29.68 35.12
C LEU A 147 -11.54 28.34 35.28
N LYS A 148 -12.53 28.28 36.18
CA LYS A 148 -13.39 27.09 36.37
C LYS A 148 -14.25 26.82 35.12
N ASP A 149 -14.80 27.86 34.52
CA ASP A 149 -15.61 27.76 33.30
C ASP A 149 -14.76 27.32 32.09
N LEU A 150 -13.51 27.80 31.99
CA LEU A 150 -12.54 27.40 30.97
C LEU A 150 -12.13 25.93 31.11
N ASN A 151 -11.76 25.49 32.32
CA ASN A 151 -11.48 24.08 32.62
C ASN A 151 -12.68 23.17 32.29
N LYS A 152 -13.90 23.61 32.59
CA LYS A 152 -15.13 22.88 32.24
C LYS A 152 -15.34 22.80 30.72
N ALA A 153 -15.03 23.87 29.99
CA ALA A 153 -15.09 23.88 28.53
C ALA A 153 -14.06 22.92 27.92
N GLU A 154 -12.82 22.92 28.39
CA GLU A 154 -11.77 21.97 27.96
C GLU A 154 -12.14 20.52 28.25
N ALA A 155 -12.68 20.24 29.45
CA ALA A 155 -13.13 18.90 29.80
C ALA A 155 -14.27 18.43 28.87
N SER A 156 -15.17 19.35 28.48
CA SER A 156 -16.23 19.07 27.50
C SER A 156 -15.67 18.79 26.09
N ILE A 157 -14.63 19.52 25.67
CA ILE A 157 -13.94 19.29 24.39
C ILE A 157 -13.29 17.89 24.38
N LYS A 158 -12.50 17.57 25.40
CA LYS A 158 -11.82 16.26 25.56
C LYS A 158 -12.84 15.12 25.56
N ARG A 159 -13.97 15.27 26.26
CA ARG A 159 -15.05 14.28 26.27
C ARG A 159 -15.64 14.08 24.88
N THR A 160 -15.94 15.18 24.17
CA THR A 160 -16.52 15.13 22.82
C THR A 160 -15.57 14.45 21.84
N GLN A 161 -14.28 14.80 21.86
CA GLN A 161 -13.26 14.16 21.03
C GLN A 161 -13.15 12.65 21.31
N LYS A 162 -13.19 12.24 22.59
CA LYS A 162 -13.17 10.81 22.97
C LYS A 162 -14.39 10.05 22.45
N ILE A 163 -15.59 10.64 22.53
CA ILE A 163 -16.82 10.03 22.00
C ILE A 163 -16.71 9.81 20.49
N PHE A 164 -16.37 10.84 19.72
CA PHE A 164 -16.22 10.71 18.28
C PHE A 164 -15.09 9.74 17.90
N GLY A 165 -13.98 9.74 18.63
CA GLY A 165 -12.89 8.77 18.45
C GLY A 165 -13.37 7.33 18.59
N TRP A 166 -14.16 7.01 19.63
CA TRP A 166 -14.73 5.68 19.81
C TRP A 166 -15.77 5.33 18.74
N LEU A 167 -16.62 6.27 18.33
CA LEU A 167 -17.60 6.05 17.26
C LEU A 167 -16.91 5.74 15.93
N HIS A 168 -15.84 6.47 15.59
CA HIS A 168 -15.03 6.16 14.41
C HIS A 168 -14.33 4.81 14.53
N ALA A 169 -13.76 4.49 15.69
CA ALA A 169 -13.12 3.19 15.91
C ALA A 169 -14.12 2.04 15.70
N LEU A 170 -15.33 2.14 16.27
CA LEU A 170 -16.40 1.16 16.08
C LEU A 170 -16.77 0.99 14.60
N ASN A 171 -16.98 2.10 13.89
CA ASN A 171 -17.34 2.08 12.47
C ASN A 171 -16.23 1.43 11.62
N VAL A 172 -14.98 1.81 11.86
CA VAL A 172 -13.83 1.26 11.13
C VAL A 172 -13.63 -0.24 11.43
N ILE A 173 -13.83 -0.67 12.67
CA ILE A 173 -13.83 -2.10 13.01
C ILE A 173 -14.92 -2.84 12.25
N ALA A 174 -16.13 -2.27 12.15
CA ALA A 174 -17.23 -2.86 11.39
C ALA A 174 -16.91 -2.98 9.89
N ILE A 175 -16.18 -2.00 9.30
CA ILE A 175 -15.72 -2.03 7.90
C ILE A 175 -14.88 -3.27 7.60
N LEU A 176 -14.06 -3.74 8.55
CA LEU A 176 -13.23 -4.91 8.38
C LEU A 176 -13.93 -6.20 8.83
N ALA A 177 -14.70 -6.15 9.93
CA ALA A 177 -15.37 -7.30 10.51
C ALA A 177 -16.43 -7.89 9.57
N TRP A 178 -17.21 -7.05 8.88
CA TRP A 178 -18.27 -7.52 8.00
C TRP A 178 -17.74 -8.31 6.78
N PRO A 179 -16.80 -7.78 5.97
CA PRO A 179 -16.17 -8.57 4.91
C PRO A 179 -15.46 -9.82 5.43
N SER A 180 -14.88 -9.77 6.64
CA SER A 180 -14.25 -10.95 7.27
C SER A 180 -15.24 -12.05 7.60
N TYR A 181 -16.40 -11.69 8.17
CA TYR A 181 -17.48 -12.64 8.44
C TYR A 181 -18.05 -13.23 7.15
N MET A 182 -18.33 -12.40 6.15
CA MET A 182 -18.80 -12.87 4.83
C MET A 182 -17.78 -13.81 4.17
N SER A 183 -16.50 -13.42 4.20
CA SER A 183 -15.39 -14.15 3.61
C SER A 183 -15.21 -15.55 4.21
N TYR A 184 -15.31 -15.68 5.53
CA TYR A 184 -15.05 -16.96 6.20
C TYR A 184 -16.27 -17.88 6.28
N TYR A 185 -17.50 -17.33 6.41
CA TYR A 185 -18.69 -18.14 6.67
C TYR A 185 -19.67 -18.26 5.50
N LYS A 186 -19.57 -17.40 4.48
CA LYS A 186 -20.60 -17.28 3.43
C LYS A 186 -20.07 -17.44 2.01
N ILE A 187 -18.91 -16.84 1.72
CA ILE A 187 -18.31 -16.88 0.38
C ILE A 187 -17.27 -17.98 0.34
N PHE A 188 -17.54 -19.05 -0.41
CA PHE A 188 -16.64 -20.21 -0.47
C PHE A 188 -15.57 -20.06 -1.55
N HIS A 189 -15.85 -19.30 -2.61
CA HIS A 189 -14.87 -19.10 -3.67
C HIS A 189 -13.72 -18.18 -3.19
N PRO A 190 -12.47 -18.67 -3.06
CA PRO A 190 -11.39 -17.92 -2.41
C PRO A 190 -11.07 -16.59 -3.08
N PHE A 191 -11.09 -16.53 -4.41
CA PHE A 191 -10.82 -15.28 -5.13
C PHE A 191 -11.86 -14.20 -4.85
N MET A 192 -13.15 -14.56 -4.82
CA MET A 192 -14.24 -13.61 -4.56
C MET A 192 -14.14 -13.09 -3.13
N SER A 193 -13.87 -14.01 -2.20
CA SER A 193 -13.62 -13.75 -0.80
C SER A 193 -12.42 -12.80 -0.58
N ILE A 194 -11.30 -13.00 -1.28
CA ILE A 194 -10.14 -12.09 -1.29
C ILE A 194 -10.54 -10.69 -1.78
N THR A 195 -11.33 -10.56 -2.85
CA THR A 195 -11.72 -9.23 -3.36
C THR A 195 -12.53 -8.42 -2.34
N CYS A 196 -13.48 -9.06 -1.64
CA CYS A 196 -14.24 -8.46 -0.54
C CYS A 196 -13.31 -7.95 0.57
N LEU A 197 -12.39 -8.80 1.02
CA LEU A 197 -11.47 -8.46 2.10
C LEU A 197 -10.44 -7.40 1.70
N MET A 198 -9.97 -7.42 0.47
CA MET A 198 -9.07 -6.39 -0.05
C MET A 198 -9.77 -5.03 -0.06
N ASN A 199 -11.01 -4.94 -0.53
CA ASN A 199 -11.79 -3.71 -0.47
C ASN A 199 -12.03 -3.28 0.99
N GLY A 200 -12.46 -4.20 1.86
CA GLY A 200 -12.65 -3.93 3.30
C GLY A 200 -11.39 -3.42 3.98
N THR A 201 -10.23 -4.03 3.70
CA THR A 201 -8.92 -3.61 4.23
C THR A 201 -8.51 -2.23 3.74
N ILE A 202 -8.67 -1.95 2.44
CA ILE A 202 -8.38 -0.62 1.88
C ILE A 202 -9.25 0.44 2.57
N GLN A 203 -10.56 0.18 2.72
CA GLN A 203 -11.44 1.13 3.37
C GLN A 203 -11.20 1.27 4.87
N PHE A 204 -10.84 0.18 5.56
CA PHE A 204 -10.40 0.23 6.95
C PHE A 204 -9.24 1.23 7.10
N LEU A 205 -8.18 1.08 6.31
CA LEU A 205 -7.00 1.95 6.37
C LEU A 205 -7.35 3.40 5.98
N LYS A 206 -8.12 3.59 4.90
CA LYS A 206 -8.54 4.94 4.47
C LYS A 206 -9.37 5.64 5.54
N MET A 207 -10.39 4.98 6.08
CA MET A 207 -11.28 5.58 7.07
C MET A 207 -10.60 5.81 8.42
N THR A 208 -9.66 4.94 8.83
CA THR A 208 -8.76 5.24 9.95
C THR A 208 -7.98 6.52 9.69
N SER A 209 -7.33 6.64 8.53
CA SER A 209 -6.56 7.84 8.21
C SER A 209 -7.43 9.09 8.16
N TYR A 210 -8.64 9.01 7.62
CA TYR A 210 -9.57 10.14 7.54
C TYR A 210 -9.95 10.63 8.93
N SER A 211 -10.33 9.71 9.82
CA SER A 211 -10.70 10.04 11.20
C SER A 211 -9.54 10.64 12.00
N LEU A 212 -8.37 10.01 11.98
CA LEU A 212 -7.20 10.48 12.73
C LEU A 212 -6.70 11.84 12.23
N THR A 213 -6.62 12.02 10.91
CA THR A 213 -6.16 13.28 10.33
C THR A 213 -7.11 14.42 10.65
N ASN A 214 -8.42 14.22 10.52
CA ASN A 214 -9.39 15.26 10.88
C ASN A 214 -9.46 15.50 12.38
N GLN A 215 -9.17 14.50 13.22
CA GLN A 215 -9.00 14.71 14.66
C GLN A 215 -7.85 15.67 14.98
N ASP A 216 -6.70 15.52 14.31
CA ASP A 216 -5.56 16.42 14.49
C ASP A 216 -5.87 17.83 13.97
N LEU A 217 -6.45 17.94 12.76
CA LEU A 217 -6.86 19.24 12.18
C LEU A 217 -7.89 19.96 13.05
N ARG A 218 -8.86 19.22 13.59
CA ARG A 218 -9.88 19.73 14.49
C ARG A 218 -9.29 20.21 15.81
N ALA A 219 -8.30 19.50 16.37
CA ALA A 219 -7.59 19.96 17.55
C ALA A 219 -6.81 21.26 17.26
N GLY A 220 -6.10 21.32 16.12
CA GLY A 220 -5.44 22.54 15.65
C GLY A 220 -6.39 23.73 15.53
N TYR A 221 -7.56 23.51 14.92
CA TYR A 221 -8.60 24.52 14.75
C TYR A 221 -9.21 25.03 16.08
N ILE A 222 -9.48 24.14 17.04
CA ILE A 222 -10.09 24.52 18.33
C ILE A 222 -9.14 25.38 19.16
N TYR A 223 -7.86 25.03 19.17
CA TYR A 223 -6.84 25.67 20.02
C TYR A 223 -6.03 26.75 19.29
N ASP A 224 -6.39 27.10 18.06
CA ASP A 224 -5.71 28.09 17.22
C ASP A 224 -4.20 27.86 17.13
N LEU A 225 -3.81 26.58 17.03
CA LEU A 225 -2.41 26.20 17.01
C LEU A 225 -1.80 26.54 15.63
N PRO A 226 -0.54 27.02 15.58
CA PRO A 226 0.13 27.34 14.33
C PRO A 226 0.13 26.15 13.36
N THR A 227 -0.15 26.41 12.09
CA THR A 227 -0.31 25.40 11.03
C THR A 227 0.93 24.49 10.91
N GLU A 228 2.11 25.00 11.26
CA GLU A 228 3.39 24.28 11.27
C GLU A 228 3.38 23.02 12.15
N LYS A 229 2.57 22.97 13.21
CA LYS A 229 2.48 21.79 14.11
C LYS A 229 1.74 20.59 13.49
N PHE A 230 1.04 20.77 12.36
CA PHE A 230 0.18 19.74 11.74
C PHE A 230 0.52 19.46 10.27
N GLN A 231 1.57 20.09 9.74
CA GLN A 231 1.95 19.99 8.32
C GLN A 231 2.92 18.84 8.07
N HIS A 232 2.57 18.01 7.07
CA HIS A 232 3.42 16.91 6.62
C HIS A 232 4.49 17.41 5.66
N THR A 233 5.75 17.19 6.01
CA THR A 233 6.88 17.34 5.09
C THR A 233 6.82 16.29 3.98
N ARG A 234 6.63 16.74 2.74
CA ARG A 234 6.85 15.90 1.55
C ARG A 234 8.36 15.74 1.36
N ARG A 235 8.84 14.51 1.15
CA ARG A 235 10.17 14.27 0.59
C ARG A 235 10.02 14.18 -0.92
N VAL A 236 10.43 15.23 -1.63
CA VAL A 236 10.50 15.21 -3.10
C VAL A 236 11.78 14.47 -3.50
N HIS A 237 11.67 13.59 -4.50
CA HIS A 237 12.84 12.96 -5.11
C HIS A 237 13.34 13.91 -6.20
N ASP A 238 14.46 14.56 -5.98
CA ASP A 238 15.09 15.37 -7.01
C ASP A 238 15.79 14.43 -8.01
N ALA A 239 15.32 14.45 -9.25
CA ALA A 239 15.83 13.58 -10.32
C ALA A 239 17.24 13.99 -10.78
N ALA A 240 17.67 15.22 -10.49
CA ALA A 240 18.96 15.74 -10.93
C ALA A 240 20.13 15.35 -10.01
N SER A 241 19.88 15.14 -8.72
CA SER A 241 20.95 15.01 -7.71
C SER A 241 21.13 13.61 -7.12
N ASN A 242 20.28 12.63 -7.48
CA ASN A 242 20.30 11.26 -6.93
C ASN A 242 20.36 11.21 -5.38
N THR A 243 19.95 12.31 -4.72
CA THR A 243 20.07 12.53 -3.28
C THR A 243 18.70 12.89 -2.73
N PHE A 244 18.33 12.35 -1.57
CA PHE A 244 17.10 12.74 -0.88
C PHE A 244 17.27 14.13 -0.27
N VAL A 245 17.05 15.19 -1.04
CA VAL A 245 17.05 16.56 -0.51
C VAL A 245 15.70 16.83 0.15
N SER A 246 15.70 17.12 1.45
CA SER A 246 14.51 17.66 2.12
C SER A 246 14.43 19.16 1.85
N HIS A 247 13.82 19.56 0.74
CA HIS A 247 13.35 20.93 0.64
C HIS A 247 12.19 21.10 1.64
N GLN A 248 12.42 21.90 2.69
CA GLN A 248 11.37 22.41 3.58
C GLN A 248 10.55 23.48 2.83
N GLU A 249 9.90 23.10 1.72
CA GLU A 249 8.78 23.89 1.23
C GLU A 249 7.56 23.46 2.04
N VAL A 250 7.17 24.33 2.96
CA VAL A 250 5.96 24.19 3.76
C VAL A 250 4.78 24.36 2.81
N TYR A 251 4.27 23.25 2.26
CA TYR A 251 3.04 23.29 1.47
C TYR A 251 1.86 23.55 2.41
N GLU A 252 1.30 24.74 2.32
CA GLU A 252 0.00 25.05 2.88
C GLU A 252 -1.08 24.32 2.06
N TYR A 253 -2.08 23.74 2.74
CA TYR A 253 -3.16 23.06 2.05
C TYR A 253 -4.04 24.11 1.36
N GLU A 254 -4.44 23.85 0.11
CA GLU A 254 -5.38 24.74 -0.61
C GLU A 254 -6.72 24.90 0.13
N VAL A 255 -7.11 23.88 0.89
CA VAL A 255 -8.33 23.85 1.70
C VAL A 255 -7.96 23.57 3.15
N ASN A 256 -8.41 24.43 4.06
CA ASN A 256 -8.19 24.30 5.49
C ASN A 256 -9.42 23.75 6.20
N TYR A 257 -9.24 23.21 7.41
CA TYR A 257 -10.35 22.83 8.26
C TYR A 257 -11.05 24.10 8.80
N PRO A 258 -12.39 24.17 8.80
CA PRO A 258 -13.38 23.08 8.63
C PRO A 258 -13.89 22.86 7.19
N ASP A 259 -13.44 23.67 6.23
CA ASP A 259 -13.98 23.68 4.87
C ASP A 259 -13.65 22.42 4.07
N ASN A 260 -12.64 21.65 4.51
CA ASN A 260 -12.27 20.36 3.93
C ASN A 260 -13.31 19.24 4.19
N ILE A 261 -14.29 19.45 5.06
CA ILE A 261 -15.31 18.43 5.38
C ILE A 261 -16.49 18.56 4.41
N THR A 262 -16.25 18.20 3.15
CA THR A 262 -17.28 18.10 2.12
C THR A 262 -17.44 16.66 1.62
N PHE A 263 -18.62 16.33 1.10
CA PHE A 263 -18.85 15.01 0.49
C PHE A 263 -17.96 14.82 -0.76
N LYS A 264 -17.66 15.91 -1.48
CA LYS A 264 -16.81 15.87 -2.67
C LYS A 264 -15.38 15.46 -2.32
N ASP A 265 -14.80 16.04 -1.27
CA ASP A 265 -13.43 15.74 -0.83
C ASP A 265 -13.34 14.32 -0.27
N MET A 266 -14.35 13.89 0.49
CA MET A 266 -14.45 12.50 0.95
C MET A 266 -14.55 11.52 -0.23
N ALA A 267 -15.44 11.76 -1.19
CA ALA A 267 -15.61 10.90 -2.35
C ALA A 267 -14.32 10.84 -3.18
N TYR A 268 -13.63 11.97 -3.34
CA TYR A 268 -12.34 12.02 -4.01
C TYR A 268 -11.29 11.14 -3.29
N PHE A 269 -11.14 11.28 -1.98
CA PHE A 269 -10.22 10.46 -1.20
C PHE A 269 -10.59 8.96 -1.22
N TRP A 270 -11.89 8.65 -1.22
CA TRP A 270 -12.37 7.27 -1.28
C TRP A 270 -11.87 6.53 -2.53
N PHE A 271 -11.77 7.21 -3.67
CA PHE A 271 -11.22 6.62 -4.90
C PHE A 271 -9.72 6.88 -5.11
N ALA A 272 -9.13 7.90 -4.50
CA ALA A 272 -7.71 8.25 -4.70
C ALA A 272 -6.77 7.07 -4.38
N PRO A 273 -5.70 6.83 -5.17
CA PRO A 273 -4.77 5.72 -4.97
C PRO A 273 -3.77 5.98 -3.82
N THR A 274 -4.27 6.45 -2.68
CA THR A 274 -3.51 6.70 -1.45
C THR A 274 -4.32 6.26 -0.24
N LEU A 275 -3.63 5.84 0.82
CA LEU A 275 -4.24 5.44 2.09
C LEU A 275 -4.23 6.55 3.14
N CYS A 276 -3.55 7.66 2.85
CA CYS A 276 -3.41 8.79 3.76
C CYS A 276 -4.31 9.94 3.33
N TYR A 277 -5.29 10.28 4.17
CA TYR A 277 -6.14 11.45 4.00
C TYR A 277 -5.33 12.75 4.12
N GLN A 278 -5.58 13.69 3.22
CA GLN A 278 -5.06 15.05 3.26
C GLN A 278 -6.19 16.00 2.82
N PRO A 279 -6.29 17.23 3.38
CA PRO A 279 -7.29 18.20 2.96
C PRO A 279 -7.22 18.56 1.47
N SER A 280 -6.00 18.62 0.92
CA SER A 280 -5.76 18.81 -0.50
C SER A 280 -4.64 17.89 -0.97
N TYR A 281 -4.69 17.52 -2.25
CA TYR A 281 -3.72 16.64 -2.89
C TYR A 281 -3.14 17.32 -4.13
N PRO A 282 -1.87 17.08 -4.48
CA PRO A 282 -1.31 17.53 -5.75
C PRO A 282 -2.16 17.03 -6.93
N ARG A 283 -2.56 17.95 -7.81
CA ARG A 283 -3.43 17.67 -8.98
C ARG A 283 -2.64 17.72 -10.28
N SER A 284 -2.98 16.84 -11.21
CA SER A 284 -2.56 17.00 -12.61
C SER A 284 -3.48 18.02 -13.30
N THR A 285 -2.93 18.86 -14.17
CA THR A 285 -3.72 19.89 -14.88
C THR A 285 -4.45 19.37 -16.11
N VAL A 286 -3.96 18.27 -16.71
CA VAL A 286 -4.48 17.72 -17.97
C VAL A 286 -4.65 16.20 -17.89
N PHE A 287 -5.67 15.68 -18.59
CA PHE A 287 -5.90 14.25 -18.76
C PHE A 287 -5.26 13.73 -20.04
N ARG A 288 -4.29 12.82 -19.90
CA ARG A 288 -3.52 12.24 -21.00
C ARG A 288 -4.14 10.90 -21.40
N LYS A 289 -5.05 10.95 -22.38
CA LYS A 289 -5.79 9.78 -22.91
C LYS A 289 -4.88 8.63 -23.33
N SER A 290 -3.80 8.92 -24.06
CA SER A 290 -2.84 7.91 -24.53
C SER A 290 -2.12 7.22 -23.37
N PHE A 291 -1.72 7.97 -22.35
CA PHE A 291 -1.13 7.43 -21.13
C PHE A 291 -2.13 6.51 -20.41
N PHE A 292 -3.36 6.99 -20.18
CA PHE A 292 -4.41 6.19 -19.55
C PHE A 292 -4.67 4.87 -20.27
N LEU A 293 -4.96 4.93 -21.58
CA LEU A 293 -5.25 3.73 -22.39
C LEU A 293 -4.08 2.75 -22.41
N LYS A 294 -2.84 3.25 -22.51
CA LYS A 294 -1.64 2.41 -22.42
C LYS A 294 -1.56 1.67 -21.07
N ARG A 295 -1.81 2.36 -19.96
CA ARG A 295 -1.83 1.75 -18.63
C ARG A 295 -2.92 0.70 -18.47
N VAL A 296 -4.12 0.95 -19.01
CA VAL A 296 -5.22 -0.03 -19.00
C VAL A 296 -4.86 -1.28 -19.82
N PHE A 297 -4.32 -1.10 -21.03
CA PHE A 297 -3.90 -2.21 -21.89
C PHE A 297 -2.80 -3.07 -21.23
N GLU A 298 -1.81 -2.44 -20.60
CA GLU A 298 -0.78 -3.12 -19.83
C GLU A 298 -1.36 -3.94 -18.67
N ALA A 299 -2.31 -3.36 -17.91
CA ALA A 299 -2.97 -4.09 -16.82
C ALA A 299 -3.72 -5.33 -17.32
N LEU A 300 -4.50 -5.20 -18.41
CA LEU A 300 -5.24 -6.33 -19.00
C LEU A 300 -4.30 -7.43 -19.53
N THR A 301 -3.21 -7.03 -20.19
CA THR A 301 -2.20 -7.96 -20.72
C THR A 301 -1.52 -8.73 -19.58
N CYS A 302 -1.08 -8.03 -18.53
CA CYS A 302 -0.47 -8.68 -17.38
C CYS A 302 -1.46 -9.56 -16.59
N LEU A 303 -2.73 -9.19 -16.48
CA LEU A 303 -3.78 -10.04 -15.87
C LEU A 303 -3.96 -11.35 -16.66
N GLY A 304 -4.08 -11.27 -17.98
CA GLY A 304 -4.17 -12.45 -18.85
C GLY A 304 -2.94 -13.34 -18.73
N MET A 305 -1.75 -12.75 -18.67
CA MET A 305 -0.51 -13.48 -18.47
C MET A 305 -0.39 -14.15 -17.10
N MET A 306 -0.82 -13.48 -16.03
CA MET A 306 -0.88 -14.09 -14.70
C MET A 306 -1.85 -15.28 -14.68
N TYR A 307 -3.04 -15.13 -15.27
CA TYR A 307 -4.00 -16.23 -15.37
C TYR A 307 -3.40 -17.43 -16.11
N PHE A 308 -2.73 -17.17 -17.24
CA PHE A 308 -2.01 -18.19 -17.99
C PHE A 308 -0.94 -18.90 -17.13
N LEU A 309 -0.07 -18.14 -16.45
CA LEU A 309 0.97 -18.71 -15.59
C LEU A 309 0.41 -19.55 -14.44
N ILE A 310 -0.72 -19.13 -13.87
CA ILE A 310 -1.40 -19.85 -12.80
C ILE A 310 -1.91 -21.20 -13.32
N GLU A 311 -2.74 -21.19 -14.36
CA GLU A 311 -3.37 -22.42 -14.87
C GLU A 311 -2.36 -23.40 -15.46
N GLN A 312 -1.35 -22.90 -16.18
CA GLN A 312 -0.46 -23.72 -16.98
C GLN A 312 0.81 -24.18 -16.26
N TYR A 313 1.22 -23.49 -15.20
CA TYR A 313 2.43 -23.83 -14.46
C TYR A 313 2.18 -24.02 -12.97
N ALA A 314 1.50 -23.07 -12.32
CA ALA A 314 1.30 -23.15 -10.87
C ALA A 314 0.38 -24.33 -10.51
N THR A 315 -0.81 -24.41 -11.11
CA THR A 315 -1.80 -25.47 -10.87
C THR A 315 -1.23 -26.89 -11.03
N PRO A 316 -0.63 -27.28 -12.17
CA PRO A 316 -0.09 -28.64 -12.31
C PRO A 316 1.08 -28.92 -11.36
N THR A 317 1.91 -27.92 -11.06
CA THR A 317 3.00 -28.09 -10.09
C THR A 317 2.46 -28.33 -8.69
N LEU A 318 1.45 -27.56 -8.28
CA LEU A 318 0.79 -27.67 -6.98
C LEU A 318 0.08 -29.02 -6.82
N GLN A 319 -0.69 -29.45 -7.82
CA GLN A 319 -1.38 -30.76 -7.82
C GLN A 319 -0.38 -31.93 -7.66
N ASN A 320 0.72 -31.90 -8.41
CA ASN A 320 1.77 -32.92 -8.29
C ASN A 320 2.53 -32.87 -6.95
N SER A 321 2.48 -31.75 -6.25
CA SER A 321 3.19 -31.56 -4.98
C SER A 321 2.41 -32.11 -3.79
N VAL A 322 1.08 -32.20 -3.85
CA VAL A 322 0.25 -32.73 -2.75
C VAL A 322 0.71 -34.14 -2.35
N ARG A 323 0.94 -35.02 -3.32
CA ARG A 323 1.42 -36.40 -3.07
C ARG A 323 2.81 -36.46 -2.42
N ALA A 324 3.66 -35.46 -2.69
CA ALA A 324 5.00 -35.40 -2.12
C ALA A 324 5.00 -35.03 -0.64
N PHE A 325 4.01 -34.25 -0.19
CA PHE A 325 3.83 -33.90 1.22
C PHE A 325 3.38 -35.11 2.06
N ASP A 326 2.50 -35.96 1.52
CA ASP A 326 2.03 -37.16 2.21
C ASP A 326 3.17 -38.16 2.50
N GLN A 327 4.21 -38.15 1.66
CA GLN A 327 5.38 -39.04 1.81
C GLN A 327 6.50 -38.45 2.69
N LEU A 328 6.33 -37.23 3.24
CA LEU A 328 7.27 -36.53 4.14
C LEU A 328 8.73 -36.47 3.64
N ALA A 329 8.98 -36.61 2.34
CA ALA A 329 10.32 -36.59 1.76
C ALA A 329 10.82 -35.14 1.63
N PHE A 330 11.64 -34.69 2.59
CA PHE A 330 12.15 -33.30 2.63
C PHE A 330 12.84 -32.87 1.33
N GLY A 331 13.68 -33.74 0.75
CA GLY A 331 14.35 -33.47 -0.52
C GLY A 331 13.36 -33.22 -1.67
N THR A 332 12.31 -34.03 -1.77
CA THR A 332 11.24 -33.87 -2.76
C THR A 332 10.44 -32.59 -2.50
N MET A 333 10.12 -32.25 -1.24
CA MET A 333 9.42 -31.00 -0.91
C MET A 333 10.25 -29.78 -1.31
N LEU A 334 11.56 -29.79 -1.02
CA LEU A 334 12.47 -28.71 -1.42
C LEU A 334 12.54 -28.57 -2.95
N GLU A 335 12.65 -29.69 -3.68
CA GLU A 335 12.59 -29.70 -5.15
C GLU A 335 11.29 -29.08 -5.68
N ARG A 336 10.14 -29.39 -5.05
CA ARG A 336 8.84 -28.81 -5.44
C ARG A 336 8.75 -27.32 -5.15
N VAL A 337 9.25 -26.87 -4.00
CA VAL A 337 9.33 -25.43 -3.66
C VAL A 337 10.21 -24.71 -4.69
N LEU A 338 11.37 -25.28 -5.05
CA LEU A 338 12.26 -24.70 -6.06
C LEU A 338 11.61 -24.64 -7.44
N LYS A 339 10.88 -25.69 -7.87
CA LYS A 339 10.11 -25.65 -9.13
C LYS A 339 9.02 -24.58 -9.11
N LEU A 340 8.30 -24.44 -7.99
CA LEU A 340 7.26 -23.43 -7.84
C LEU A 340 7.83 -22.00 -7.73
N SER A 341 9.04 -21.85 -7.18
CA SER A 341 9.68 -20.56 -6.91
C SER A 341 9.79 -19.67 -8.15
N THR A 342 10.18 -20.25 -9.29
CA THR A 342 10.39 -19.51 -10.55
C THR A 342 9.06 -18.99 -11.10
N THR A 343 8.03 -19.82 -11.12
CA THR A 343 6.68 -19.40 -11.53
C THR A 343 6.10 -18.36 -10.55
N SER A 344 6.31 -18.58 -9.25
CA SER A 344 5.82 -17.69 -8.19
C SER A 344 6.42 -16.29 -8.29
N VAL A 345 7.73 -16.15 -8.51
CA VAL A 345 8.35 -14.83 -8.66
C VAL A 345 7.83 -14.09 -9.90
N LEU A 346 7.62 -14.78 -11.02
CA LEU A 346 7.09 -14.16 -12.24
C LEU A 346 5.66 -13.65 -12.03
N ILE A 347 4.78 -14.48 -11.44
CA ILE A 347 3.41 -14.06 -11.11
C ILE A 347 3.44 -12.86 -10.18
N TRP A 348 4.32 -12.86 -9.17
CA TRP A 348 4.36 -11.78 -8.21
C TRP A 348 4.92 -10.46 -8.79
N LEU A 349 5.92 -10.53 -9.67
CA LEU A 349 6.42 -9.36 -10.41
C LEU A 349 5.37 -8.81 -11.38
N LEU A 350 4.60 -9.69 -12.05
CA LEU A 350 3.47 -9.26 -12.87
C LEU A 350 2.37 -8.63 -12.02
N MET A 351 2.07 -9.19 -10.84
CA MET A 351 1.12 -8.64 -9.89
C MET A 351 1.56 -7.24 -9.46
N PHE A 352 2.84 -7.08 -9.08
CA PHE A 352 3.41 -5.78 -8.75
C PHE A 352 3.13 -4.74 -9.84
N TYR A 353 3.53 -5.07 -11.08
CA TYR A 353 3.43 -4.17 -12.21
C TYR A 353 1.96 -3.87 -12.53
N THR A 354 1.10 -4.88 -12.50
CA THR A 354 -0.35 -4.72 -12.74
C THR A 354 -0.99 -3.77 -11.74
N PHE A 355 -0.75 -3.94 -10.44
CA PHE A 355 -1.41 -3.15 -9.41
C PHE A 355 -0.75 -1.78 -9.20
N PHE A 356 0.54 -1.76 -8.84
CA PHE A 356 1.22 -0.54 -8.40
C PHE A 356 1.68 0.35 -9.56
N HIS A 357 1.99 -0.24 -10.72
CA HIS A 357 2.36 0.53 -11.90
C HIS A 357 1.13 0.82 -12.76
N ALA A 358 0.55 -0.19 -13.39
CA ALA A 358 -0.49 0.00 -14.40
C ALA A 358 -1.80 0.54 -13.80
N THR A 359 -2.39 -0.17 -12.84
CA THR A 359 -3.71 0.16 -12.26
C THR A 359 -3.68 1.47 -11.48
N PHE A 360 -2.72 1.66 -10.57
CA PHE A 360 -2.65 2.90 -9.80
C PHE A 360 -2.33 4.12 -10.66
N ASN A 361 -1.52 4.01 -11.72
CA ASN A 361 -1.32 5.14 -12.63
C ASN A 361 -2.55 5.41 -13.50
N ALA A 362 -3.29 4.38 -13.93
CA ALA A 362 -4.55 4.56 -14.64
C ALA A 362 -5.59 5.26 -13.75
N LEU A 363 -5.73 4.80 -12.50
CA LEU A 363 -6.62 5.41 -11.50
C LEU A 363 -6.19 6.83 -11.15
N ALA A 364 -4.89 7.07 -11.00
CA ALA A 364 -4.36 8.41 -10.75
C ALA A 364 -4.61 9.36 -11.92
N GLU A 365 -4.45 8.90 -13.17
CA GLU A 365 -4.78 9.71 -14.35
C GLU A 365 -6.28 10.00 -14.41
N MET A 366 -7.14 8.99 -14.21
CA MET A 366 -8.60 9.14 -14.17
C MET A 366 -9.06 10.15 -13.13
N LEU A 367 -8.40 10.17 -11.97
CA LEU A 367 -8.72 11.09 -10.90
C LEU A 367 -7.97 12.41 -10.98
N TYR A 368 -7.04 12.64 -11.92
CA TYR A 368 -6.11 13.78 -11.92
C TYR A 368 -5.24 13.87 -10.65
N PHE A 369 -4.90 12.72 -10.04
CA PHE A 369 -4.02 12.63 -8.89
C PHE A 369 -2.54 12.74 -9.33
N GLY A 370 -1.85 13.75 -8.79
CA GLY A 370 -0.47 14.09 -9.14
C GLY A 370 0.60 13.34 -8.33
N ASP A 371 0.27 12.82 -7.14
CA ASP A 371 1.26 12.13 -6.29
C ASP A 371 1.44 10.66 -6.66
N ARG A 372 2.18 10.37 -7.73
CA ARG A 372 2.31 9.02 -8.30
C ARG A 372 3.46 8.18 -7.73
N GLY A 373 3.97 8.55 -6.56
CA GLY A 373 5.06 7.87 -5.87
C GLY A 373 4.62 6.59 -5.13
N PHE A 374 3.95 5.67 -5.84
CA PHE A 374 3.35 4.44 -5.27
C PHE A 374 4.39 3.40 -4.85
N TYR A 375 5.56 3.42 -5.47
CA TYR A 375 6.71 2.58 -5.17
C TYR A 375 8.00 3.31 -5.55
N LEU A 376 9.13 2.82 -5.07
CA LEU A 376 10.47 3.27 -5.45
C LEU A 376 11.29 2.06 -5.94
N ALA A 377 12.57 2.25 -6.26
CA ALA A 377 13.48 1.19 -6.74
C ALA A 377 13.79 0.13 -5.65
N TRP A 378 12.78 -0.64 -5.25
CA TRP A 378 12.82 -1.64 -4.19
C TRP A 378 13.66 -2.85 -4.57
N TRP A 379 13.80 -3.14 -5.86
CA TRP A 379 14.66 -4.21 -6.39
C TRP A 379 16.14 -3.97 -6.09
N ASN A 380 16.54 -2.72 -5.87
CA ASN A 380 17.89 -2.30 -5.47
C ASN A 380 18.04 -2.13 -3.95
N ALA A 381 17.09 -2.62 -3.15
CA ALA A 381 17.19 -2.49 -1.70
C ALA A 381 18.39 -3.30 -1.16
N GLY A 382 19.26 -2.62 -0.40
CA GLY A 382 20.43 -3.24 0.26
C GLY A 382 20.10 -3.98 1.57
N SER A 383 18.88 -3.84 2.09
CA SER A 383 18.39 -4.57 3.25
C SER A 383 16.89 -4.81 3.16
N VAL A 384 16.40 -5.83 3.87
CA VAL A 384 14.97 -6.19 3.88
C VAL A 384 14.12 -5.07 4.50
N GLY A 385 14.66 -4.33 5.48
CA GLY A 385 13.98 -3.19 6.07
C GLY A 385 13.76 -2.05 5.06
N ARG A 386 14.74 -1.82 4.17
CA ARG A 386 14.63 -0.82 3.10
C ARG A 386 13.65 -1.29 2.04
N TYR A 387 13.66 -2.57 1.67
CA TYR A 387 12.67 -3.13 0.74
C TYR A 387 11.22 -2.84 1.18
N TRP A 388 10.86 -3.14 2.43
CA TRP A 388 9.51 -2.90 2.96
C TRP A 388 9.09 -1.43 2.95
N ALA A 389 10.04 -0.49 2.94
CA ALA A 389 9.76 0.93 2.83
C ALA A 389 9.59 1.43 1.37
N LEU A 390 10.12 0.68 0.39
CA LEU A 390 10.16 1.10 -1.02
C LEU A 390 9.10 0.42 -1.89
N TRP A 391 8.71 -0.82 -1.55
CA TRP A 391 7.81 -1.66 -2.35
C TRP A 391 6.38 -1.10 -2.47
N ASN A 392 5.69 -0.91 -1.33
CA ASN A 392 4.31 -0.43 -1.27
C ASN A 392 4.28 0.85 -0.42
N ARG A 393 4.55 1.97 -1.08
CA ARG A 393 4.64 3.27 -0.39
C ARG A 393 3.33 3.70 0.27
N PRO A 394 2.14 3.55 -0.34
CA PRO A 394 0.89 3.92 0.33
C PRO A 394 0.72 3.27 1.70
N VAL A 395 1.00 1.97 1.82
CA VAL A 395 0.92 1.24 3.09
C VAL A 395 2.06 1.65 4.04
N TYR A 396 3.29 1.78 3.54
CA TYR A 396 4.42 2.23 4.35
C TYR A 396 4.18 3.62 4.95
N ILE A 397 3.71 4.58 4.16
CA ILE A 397 3.41 5.95 4.61
C ILE A 397 2.27 5.93 5.63
N PHE A 398 1.23 5.11 5.42
CA PHE A 398 0.16 4.93 6.39
C PHE A 398 0.71 4.49 7.76
N PHE A 399 1.46 3.38 7.80
CA PHE A 399 2.03 2.88 9.06
C PHE A 399 3.00 3.88 9.69
N LYS A 400 3.82 4.55 8.87
CA LYS A 400 4.74 5.56 9.35
C LYS A 400 4.01 6.73 10.00
N ARG A 401 2.94 7.23 9.36
CA ARG A 401 2.20 8.41 9.81
C ARG A 401 1.33 8.13 11.04
N HIS A 402 0.59 7.02 11.02
CA HIS A 402 -0.49 6.79 11.99
C HIS A 402 -0.11 5.88 13.14
N ILE A 403 1.00 5.14 13.02
CA ILE A 403 1.47 4.22 14.07
C ILE A 403 2.89 4.59 14.50
N TYR A 404 3.86 4.58 13.58
CA TYR A 404 5.27 4.78 13.93
C TYR A 404 5.55 6.14 14.57
N LEU A 405 5.21 7.24 13.88
CA LEU A 405 5.50 8.59 14.35
C LEU A 405 4.82 8.87 15.70
N PRO A 406 3.50 8.66 15.89
CA PRO A 406 2.84 8.88 17.17
C PRO A 406 3.44 8.07 18.33
N MET A 407 3.88 6.84 18.08
CA MET A 407 4.55 6.02 19.10
C MET A 407 5.91 6.58 19.48
N VAL A 408 6.74 6.90 18.48
CA VAL A 408 8.10 7.41 18.72
C VAL A 408 8.07 8.80 19.35
N THR A 409 7.16 9.69 18.93
CA THR A 409 7.00 11.03 19.53
C THR A 409 6.52 10.97 20.98
N LYS A 410 5.84 9.90 21.38
CA LYS A 410 5.44 9.64 22.78
C LYS A 410 6.55 8.95 23.61
N GLY A 411 7.72 8.70 23.03
CA GLY A 411 8.88 8.11 23.73
C GLY A 411 9.06 6.61 23.53
N ALA A 412 8.27 5.93 22.68
CA ALA A 412 8.49 4.52 22.39
C ALA A 412 9.77 4.32 21.55
N SER A 413 10.48 3.20 21.77
CA SER A 413 11.67 2.89 20.99
C SER A 413 11.33 2.56 19.52
N PRO A 414 12.20 2.90 18.55
CA PRO A 414 11.99 2.54 17.13
C PRO A 414 11.80 1.04 16.89
N LEU A 415 12.43 0.20 17.73
CA LEU A 415 12.30 -1.25 17.65
C LEU A 415 10.89 -1.70 18.06
N LEU A 416 10.36 -1.17 19.17
CA LEU A 416 9.00 -1.46 19.62
C LEU A 416 7.96 -0.99 18.59
N ALA A 417 8.13 0.22 18.04
CA ALA A 417 7.25 0.72 16.97
C ALA A 417 7.29 -0.16 15.71
N SER A 418 8.49 -0.63 15.32
CA SER A 418 8.63 -1.57 14.21
C SER A 418 7.93 -2.90 14.51
N PHE A 419 8.13 -3.46 15.71
CA PHE A 419 7.50 -4.70 16.13
C PHE A 419 5.97 -4.62 16.06
N VAL A 420 5.38 -3.54 16.59
CA VAL A 420 3.92 -3.32 16.53
C VAL A 420 3.41 -3.27 15.08
N ILE A 421 4.13 -2.58 14.18
CA ILE A 421 3.75 -2.49 12.76
C ILE A 421 3.82 -3.87 12.09
N PHE A 422 4.88 -4.63 12.30
CA PHE A 422 5.02 -5.97 11.72
C PHE A 422 3.96 -6.93 12.27
N THR A 423 3.65 -6.88 13.56
CA THR A 423 2.57 -7.68 14.16
C THR A 423 1.22 -7.34 13.54
N PHE A 424 0.88 -6.05 13.45
CA PHE A 424 -0.36 -5.61 12.81
C PHE A 424 -0.41 -6.06 11.35
N SER A 425 0.68 -5.88 10.60
CA SER A 425 0.78 -6.31 9.21
C SER A 425 0.63 -7.82 9.06
N ALA A 426 1.24 -8.62 9.93
CA ALA A 426 1.14 -10.07 9.93
C ALA A 426 -0.31 -10.55 10.15
N ILE A 427 -1.03 -9.94 11.09
CA ILE A 427 -2.46 -10.21 11.31
C ILE A 427 -3.29 -9.91 10.06
N MET A 428 -3.06 -8.75 9.43
CA MET A 428 -3.78 -8.39 8.21
C MET A 428 -3.51 -9.33 7.04
N HIS A 429 -2.28 -9.82 6.88
CA HIS A 429 -1.96 -10.81 5.83
C HIS A 429 -2.61 -12.16 6.12
N GLU A 430 -2.67 -12.60 7.39
CA GLU A 430 -3.40 -13.82 7.77
C GLU A 430 -4.90 -13.67 7.53
N ILE A 431 -5.49 -12.49 7.80
CA ILE A 431 -6.89 -12.21 7.48
C ILE A 431 -7.11 -12.32 5.96
N LEU A 432 -6.25 -11.69 5.15
CA LEU A 432 -6.37 -11.64 3.70
C LEU A 432 -6.17 -13.00 3.00
N ILE A 433 -5.43 -13.93 3.60
CA ILE A 433 -5.11 -15.24 3.00
C ILE A 433 -5.85 -16.38 3.71
N GLY A 434 -5.83 -16.39 5.03
CA GLY A 434 -6.41 -17.45 5.86
C GLY A 434 -7.93 -17.47 5.85
N LEU A 435 -8.62 -16.31 5.85
CA LEU A 435 -10.08 -16.31 5.82
C LEU A 435 -10.64 -16.79 4.48
N PRO A 436 -10.15 -16.32 3.31
CA PRO A 436 -10.63 -16.79 2.01
C PRO A 436 -10.32 -18.24 1.70
N THR A 437 -9.26 -18.79 2.30
CA THR A 437 -8.95 -20.22 2.18
C THR A 437 -9.68 -21.06 3.23
N HIS A 438 -10.36 -20.43 4.20
CA HIS A 438 -10.93 -21.06 5.39
C HIS A 438 -9.88 -21.82 6.24
N LEU A 439 -8.61 -21.41 6.16
CA LEU A 439 -7.48 -22.02 6.86
C LEU A 439 -6.75 -20.98 7.70
N ILE A 440 -7.03 -20.95 9.00
CA ILE A 440 -6.36 -20.05 9.96
C ILE A 440 -5.20 -20.81 10.63
N TYR A 441 -4.24 -21.27 9.82
CA TYR A 441 -3.05 -21.98 10.32
C TYR A 441 -1.90 -21.04 10.71
N GLY A 442 -1.95 -19.76 10.36
CA GLY A 442 -0.91 -18.79 10.73
C GLY A 442 0.32 -18.79 9.82
N TYR A 443 0.27 -19.40 8.62
CA TYR A 443 1.42 -19.45 7.72
C TYR A 443 1.78 -18.07 7.17
N ALA A 444 0.78 -17.25 6.81
CA ALA A 444 1.03 -15.88 6.34
C ALA A 444 1.50 -15.00 7.50
N PHE A 445 0.92 -15.17 8.69
CA PHE A 445 1.38 -14.51 9.91
C PHE A 445 2.87 -14.81 10.17
N ALA A 446 3.23 -16.10 10.20
CA ALA A 446 4.60 -16.55 10.44
C ALA A 446 5.56 -16.02 9.36
N GLY A 447 5.18 -16.10 8.08
CA GLY A 447 5.98 -15.60 6.97
C GLY A 447 6.31 -14.10 7.09
N MET A 448 5.35 -13.29 7.56
CA MET A 448 5.57 -11.87 7.85
C MET A 448 6.41 -11.65 9.11
N PHE A 449 6.20 -12.46 10.16
CA PHE A 449 6.93 -12.32 11.43
C PHE A 449 8.41 -12.71 11.32
N PHE A 450 8.72 -13.74 10.53
CA PHE A 450 10.09 -14.15 10.21
C PHE A 450 10.90 -13.10 9.42
N GLN A 451 10.24 -12.06 8.90
CA GLN A 451 10.95 -10.91 8.32
C GLN A 451 11.69 -10.09 9.39
N ILE A 452 11.24 -10.07 10.65
CA ILE A 452 11.87 -9.27 11.71
C ILE A 452 13.30 -9.75 11.99
N PRO A 453 13.57 -11.06 12.23
CA PRO A 453 14.93 -11.58 12.31
C PRO A 453 15.77 -11.28 11.07
N LEU A 454 15.20 -11.41 9.87
CA LEU A 454 15.91 -11.15 8.62
C LEU A 454 16.31 -9.67 8.48
N ILE A 455 15.47 -8.75 8.95
CA ILE A 455 15.77 -7.33 9.04
C ILE A 455 16.90 -7.08 10.05
N ALA A 456 16.87 -7.74 11.21
CA ALA A 456 17.92 -7.64 12.22
C ALA A 456 19.27 -8.18 11.70
N LEU A 457 19.25 -9.20 10.84
CA LEU A 457 20.44 -9.75 10.19
C LEU A 457 20.98 -8.84 9.08
N THR A 458 20.10 -8.27 8.24
CA THR A 458 20.53 -7.50 7.06
C THR A 458 20.92 -6.06 7.37
N ARG A 459 20.39 -5.45 8.45
CA ARG A 459 20.71 -4.06 8.84
C ARG A 459 22.19 -3.85 9.21
N PRO A 460 22.84 -4.69 10.04
CA PRO A 460 24.27 -4.56 10.33
C PRO A 460 25.14 -4.79 9.08
N LEU A 461 24.76 -5.72 8.21
CA LEU A 461 25.46 -6.00 6.96
C LEU A 461 25.49 -4.78 6.04
N GLU A 462 24.37 -4.05 5.93
CA GLU A 462 24.29 -2.79 5.20
C GLU A 462 25.21 -1.71 5.79
N LYS A 463 25.28 -1.61 7.13
CA LYS A 463 26.14 -0.65 7.82
C LYS A 463 27.63 -0.96 7.69
N TRP A 464 28.00 -2.24 7.76
CA TRP A 464 29.40 -2.68 7.71
C TRP A 464 30.02 -2.54 6.33
N ARG A 465 29.26 -2.82 5.27
CA ARG A 465 29.74 -2.87 3.90
C ARG A 465 29.37 -1.64 3.05
N GLY A 466 28.55 -0.73 3.59
CA GLY A 466 28.06 0.47 2.92
C GLY A 466 26.77 0.26 2.11
N THR A 467 26.05 1.36 1.90
CA THR A 467 24.81 1.40 1.08
C THR A 467 25.13 1.01 -0.36
N GLY A 468 24.50 -0.06 -0.87
CA GLY A 468 24.68 -0.55 -2.24
C GLY A 468 25.57 -1.80 -2.37
N THR A 469 25.78 -2.55 -1.29
CA THR A 469 26.46 -3.86 -1.39
C THR A 469 25.48 -4.98 -1.72
N GLY A 470 25.83 -5.79 -2.72
CA GLY A 470 24.96 -6.81 -3.29
C GLY A 470 24.57 -7.94 -2.33
N LEU A 471 25.28 -8.15 -1.22
CA LEU A 471 25.01 -9.28 -0.32
C LEU A 471 23.63 -9.19 0.36
N GLY A 472 23.28 -8.02 0.90
CA GLY A 472 21.95 -7.84 1.50
C GLY A 472 20.82 -7.92 0.46
N ASN A 473 21.10 -7.48 -0.77
CA ASN A 473 20.19 -7.62 -1.90
C ASN A 473 20.04 -9.09 -2.35
N MET A 474 21.13 -9.86 -2.39
CA MET A 474 21.10 -11.29 -2.69
C MET A 474 20.33 -12.07 -1.61
N ILE A 475 20.58 -11.79 -0.32
CA ILE A 475 19.82 -12.40 0.79
C ILE A 475 18.32 -12.09 0.64
N PHE A 476 17.98 -10.84 0.31
CA PHE A 476 16.60 -10.46 0.00
C PHE A 476 16.04 -11.29 -1.14
N TRP A 477 16.70 -11.35 -2.30
CA TRP A 477 16.19 -12.08 -3.47
C TRP A 477 16.04 -13.57 -3.22
N VAL A 478 17.00 -14.21 -2.55
CA VAL A 478 16.93 -15.64 -2.17
C VAL A 478 15.77 -15.89 -1.22
N SER A 479 15.63 -15.07 -0.17
CA SER A 479 14.51 -15.20 0.77
C SER A 479 13.16 -14.97 0.08
N PHE A 480 13.10 -13.96 -0.79
CA PHE A 480 11.92 -13.56 -1.53
C PHE A 480 11.46 -14.63 -2.54
N THR A 481 12.39 -15.15 -3.34
CA THR A 481 12.09 -16.09 -4.42
C THR A 481 11.89 -17.52 -3.92
N ILE A 482 12.70 -17.99 -2.97
CA ILE A 482 12.73 -19.42 -2.62
C ILE A 482 11.95 -19.71 -1.35
N LEU A 483 12.15 -18.95 -0.28
CA LEU A 483 11.69 -19.33 1.06
C LEU A 483 10.37 -18.67 1.48
N GLY A 484 10.05 -17.49 0.97
CA GLY A 484 8.89 -16.73 1.41
C GLY A 484 7.59 -17.18 0.74
N GLN A 485 7.30 -16.60 -0.42
CA GLN A 485 6.01 -16.71 -1.07
C GLN A 485 5.65 -18.10 -1.61
N PRO A 486 6.53 -18.83 -2.32
CA PRO A 486 6.16 -20.14 -2.86
C PRO A 486 5.94 -21.17 -1.75
N ALA A 487 6.70 -21.08 -0.64
CA ALA A 487 6.52 -21.96 0.51
C ALA A 487 5.14 -21.73 1.17
N CYS A 488 4.77 -20.46 1.42
CA CYS A 488 3.43 -20.13 1.94
C CYS A 488 2.32 -20.59 0.98
N ALA A 489 2.44 -20.31 -0.32
CA ALA A 489 1.44 -20.71 -1.32
C ALA A 489 1.25 -22.23 -1.36
N LEU A 490 2.35 -22.98 -1.32
CA LEU A 490 2.33 -24.44 -1.32
C LEU A 490 1.67 -25.01 -0.06
N LEU A 491 1.99 -24.47 1.12
CA LEU A 491 1.40 -24.89 2.40
C LEU A 491 -0.12 -24.64 2.45
N TYR A 492 -0.57 -23.44 2.06
CA TYR A 492 -2.00 -23.14 1.98
C TYR A 492 -2.70 -24.04 0.96
N TYR A 493 -2.11 -24.24 -0.22
CA TYR A 493 -2.71 -25.10 -1.25
C TYR A 493 -2.84 -26.56 -0.81
N TYR A 494 -1.80 -27.11 -0.18
CA TYR A 494 -1.79 -28.48 0.32
C TYR A 494 -2.93 -28.71 1.33
N HIS A 495 -3.01 -27.86 2.36
CA HIS A 495 -4.05 -27.98 3.38
C HIS A 495 -5.45 -27.67 2.86
N TRP A 496 -5.58 -26.75 1.90
CA TRP A 496 -6.86 -26.43 1.26
C TRP A 496 -7.36 -27.64 0.48
N THR A 497 -6.49 -28.27 -0.31
CA THR A 497 -6.81 -29.47 -1.10
C THR A 497 -7.23 -30.62 -0.18
N LYS A 498 -6.48 -30.87 0.89
CA LYS A 498 -6.79 -31.94 1.84
C LYS A 498 -8.17 -31.76 2.47
N ARG A 499 -8.47 -30.55 2.95
CA ARG A 499 -9.78 -30.24 3.56
C ARG A 499 -10.95 -30.43 2.60
N HIS A 500 -10.80 -30.05 1.33
CA HIS A 500 -11.86 -30.16 0.33
C HIS A 500 -12.00 -31.59 -0.25
N ILE A 501 -10.98 -32.43 -0.08
CA ILE A 501 -11.10 -33.89 -0.31
C ILE A 501 -11.89 -34.52 0.84
N ASP A 502 -11.54 -34.15 2.09
CA ASP A 502 -12.15 -34.72 3.30
C ASP A 502 -13.65 -34.37 3.44
N ASP A 503 -14.08 -33.20 2.96
CA ASP A 503 -15.49 -32.76 2.98
C ASP A 503 -16.32 -33.23 1.77
N GLY A 504 -15.69 -33.95 0.83
CA GLY A 504 -16.34 -34.49 -0.38
C GLY A 504 -16.66 -33.45 -1.47
N SER A 505 -16.24 -32.19 -1.32
CA SER A 505 -16.48 -31.11 -2.31
C SER A 505 -15.57 -31.19 -3.54
N LEU A 506 -14.40 -31.82 -3.40
CA LEU A 506 -13.58 -32.28 -4.53
C LEU A 506 -13.72 -33.80 -4.68
N ILE A 507 -14.20 -34.26 -5.83
CA ILE A 507 -14.11 -35.68 -6.20
C ILE A 507 -12.61 -36.02 -6.29
N PRO A 508 -12.14 -37.16 -5.73
CA PRO A 508 -10.74 -37.61 -5.79
C PRO A 508 -10.24 -37.97 -7.21
N VAL A 509 -10.71 -37.28 -8.26
CA VAL A 509 -10.21 -37.39 -9.64
C VAL A 509 -8.78 -36.87 -9.78
N LEU A 510 -8.24 -36.17 -8.77
CA LEU A 510 -6.82 -35.78 -8.69
C LEU A 510 -5.90 -36.86 -8.07
N LEU A 511 -6.48 -37.95 -7.54
CA LEU A 511 -5.76 -39.10 -6.98
C LEU A 511 -6.18 -40.37 -7.74
N PRO A 512 -5.61 -40.65 -8.93
CA PRO A 512 -5.72 -41.99 -9.49
C PRO A 512 -4.92 -42.92 -8.57
N ASN A 513 -5.65 -43.76 -7.85
CA ASN A 513 -5.26 -44.87 -6.96
C ASN A 513 -5.17 -44.53 -5.46
N PRO A 514 -6.13 -44.97 -4.63
CA PRO A 514 -5.85 -45.21 -3.22
C PRO A 514 -4.82 -46.36 -3.10
N PRO A 515 -3.76 -46.23 -2.29
CA PRO A 515 -3.03 -47.41 -1.86
C PRO A 515 -3.97 -48.19 -0.95
N PHE A 516 -4.05 -49.51 -1.12
CA PHE A 516 -4.92 -50.44 -0.38
C PHE A 516 -6.37 -50.55 -0.86
N SER A 517 -6.55 -51.02 -2.10
CA SER A 517 -7.52 -52.10 -2.33
C SER A 517 -6.74 -53.40 -2.50
N SER A 518 -6.41 -54.05 -1.38
CA SER A 518 -5.97 -55.44 -1.41
C SER A 518 -7.17 -56.30 -1.81
N SER A 519 -7.15 -56.77 -3.05
CA SER A 519 -7.96 -57.87 -3.53
C SER A 519 -7.48 -59.17 -2.87
N SER A 520 -8.26 -59.67 -1.92
CA SER A 520 -8.55 -61.10 -1.63
C SER A 520 -9.07 -61.23 -0.20
#